data_AF-A0A6B3HQ34-F1
#
_entry.id   AF-A0A6B3HQ34-F1
#
_cell.length_a   1.000
_cell.length_b   1.000
_cell.length_c   1.000
_cell.angle_alpha   90.00
_cell.angle_beta   90.00
_cell.angle_gamma   90.00
#
_symmetry.space_group_name_H-M   'P 1'
#
loop_
_entity.id
_entity.type
_entity.pdbx_description
1 polymer ?
#
loop_
_entity_poly.entity_id
_entity_poly.type
_entity_poly.pdbx_seq_one_letter_code
_entity_poly.pdbx_strand_id
1 'polypeptide(L)'
;DDGARVVALRSRAVGVLAGHGGMASVPLPVGEVWERLSGWGGRLSVAAVNGPLSTVISGDADAVAELVEGLVAEGVRARLIEVDYASHSS
;
A
#
# COMPACT_ATOMS: atom_id res chain seq x y z
N ASP A 1 -12.13 22.43 -10.34
CA ASP A 1 -11.49 21.48 -11.24
C ASP A 1 -11.27 20.14 -10.56
N ASP A 2 -11.83 19.13 -11.22
CA ASP A 2 -12.01 17.70 -10.99
C ASP A 2 -11.68 17.05 -9.64
N GLY A 3 -12.75 16.66 -8.94
CA GLY A 3 -12.73 15.87 -7.72
C GLY A 3 -12.35 14.41 -7.98
N ALA A 4 -11.14 14.02 -7.59
CA ALA A 4 -10.75 12.63 -7.49
C ALA A 4 -11.50 11.97 -6.32
N ARG A 5 -12.60 11.26 -6.60
CA ARG A 5 -13.21 10.35 -5.63
C ARG A 5 -13.31 8.97 -6.24
N VAL A 6 -12.24 8.19 -6.10
CA VAL A 6 -12.26 6.74 -6.39
C VAL A 6 -11.85 6.00 -5.13
N VAL A 7 -12.84 5.40 -4.46
CA VAL A 7 -12.66 4.47 -3.34
C VAL A 7 -12.27 3.10 -3.91
N ALA A 8 -11.14 2.55 -3.50
CA ALA A 8 -10.83 1.14 -3.70
C ALA A 8 -10.67 0.46 -2.34
N LEU A 9 -11.72 -0.24 -1.90
CA LEU A 9 -11.67 -1.21 -0.82
C LEU A 9 -11.91 -2.60 -1.42
N ARG A 10 -10.90 -3.47 -1.38
CA ARG A 10 -11.11 -4.86 -0.97
C ARG A 10 -10.07 -5.19 0.08
N SER A 11 -10.48 -4.99 1.32
CA SER A 11 -9.72 -5.15 2.55
C SER A 11 -9.01 -6.51 2.63
N ARG A 12 -7.70 -6.52 2.35
CA ARG A 12 -6.76 -7.29 3.20
C ARG A 12 -6.43 -6.54 4.50
N ALA A 13 -7.19 -5.51 4.85
CA ALA A 13 -7.22 -5.00 6.21
C ALA A 13 -7.40 -6.16 7.22
N VAL A 14 -8.16 -7.20 6.90
CA VAL A 14 -8.29 -8.40 7.75
C VAL A 14 -6.96 -9.14 8.00
N GLY A 15 -6.04 -9.16 7.04
CA GLY A 15 -4.70 -9.76 7.22
C GLY A 15 -3.72 -8.85 7.98
N VAL A 16 -3.81 -7.54 7.76
CA VAL A 16 -3.04 -6.52 8.51
C VAL A 16 -3.51 -6.43 9.97
N LEU A 17 -4.81 -6.58 10.22
CA LEU A 17 -5.44 -6.62 11.55
C LEU A 17 -4.97 -7.81 12.40
N ALA A 18 -4.45 -8.87 11.77
CA ALA A 18 -3.87 -10.01 12.46
C ALA A 18 -2.38 -9.80 12.83
N GLY A 19 -1.82 -8.59 12.67
CA GLY A 19 -0.48 -8.23 13.15
C GLY A 19 0.69 -8.68 12.26
N HIS A 20 0.44 -9.19 11.06
CA HIS A 20 1.48 -9.74 10.16
C HIS A 20 1.64 -8.97 8.84
N GLY A 21 0.85 -7.91 8.62
CA GLY A 21 0.86 -7.16 7.36
C GLY A 21 1.42 -5.74 7.49
N GLY A 22 1.98 -5.23 6.41
CA GLY A 22 2.46 -3.85 6.28
C GLY A 22 1.57 -2.98 5.39
N MET A 23 1.78 -1.66 5.46
CA MET A 23 1.17 -0.69 4.55
C MET A 23 2.20 0.33 4.09
N ALA A 24 2.02 0.89 2.89
CA ALA A 24 2.88 1.93 2.35
C ALA A 24 2.11 2.92 1.47
N SER A 25 2.55 4.18 1.48
CA SER A 25 2.11 5.21 0.55
C SER A 25 3.06 5.28 -0.64
N VAL A 26 2.50 5.23 -1.84
CA VAL A 26 3.21 5.26 -3.12
C VAL A 26 2.71 6.46 -3.92
N PRO A 27 3.57 7.44 -4.25
CA PRO A 27 3.17 8.64 -4.97
C PRO A 27 3.06 8.41 -6.49
N LEU A 28 2.36 7.34 -6.90
CA LEU A 28 2.16 6.93 -8.30
C LEU A 28 0.67 6.71 -8.59
N PRO A 29 0.24 6.84 -9.86
CA PRO A 29 -1.09 6.43 -10.29
C PRO A 29 -1.36 4.96 -9.99
N VAL A 30 -2.63 4.64 -9.68
CA VAL A 30 -3.03 3.27 -9.36
C VAL A 30 -2.70 2.26 -10.47
N GLY A 31 -2.74 2.68 -11.73
CA GLY A 31 -2.37 1.83 -12.88
C GLY A 31 -0.93 1.33 -12.82
N GLU A 32 0.05 2.23 -12.63
CA GLU A 32 1.45 1.84 -12.46
C GLU A 32 1.66 0.98 -11.21
N VAL A 33 0.93 1.28 -10.13
CA VAL A 33 1.01 0.45 -8.92
C VAL A 33 0.54 -0.98 -9.21
N TRP A 34 -0.57 -1.18 -9.92
CA TRP A 34 -1.05 -2.52 -10.29
C TRP A 34 -0.03 -3.32 -11.09
N GLU A 35 0.63 -2.70 -12.06
CA GLU A 35 1.68 -3.34 -12.85
C GLU A 35 2.82 -3.83 -11.96
N ARG A 36 3.26 -2.99 -11.02
CA ARG A 36 4.30 -3.35 -10.04
C ARG A 36 3.85 -4.45 -9.06
N LEU A 37 2.57 -4.49 -8.70
CA LEU A 37 2.03 -5.52 -7.80
C LEU A 37 1.90 -6.90 -8.47
N SER A 38 1.82 -6.96 -9.81
CA SER A 38 1.57 -8.21 -10.55
C SER A 38 2.62 -9.30 -10.29
N GLY A 39 3.87 -8.92 -10.01
CA GLY A 39 4.97 -9.85 -9.70
C GLY A 39 4.94 -10.48 -8.31
N TRP A 40 4.05 -10.01 -7.42
CA TRP A 40 4.07 -10.38 -6.00
C TRP A 40 3.17 -11.56 -5.63
N GLY A 41 2.57 -12.24 -6.60
CA GLY A 41 1.76 -13.45 -6.35
C GLY A 41 0.58 -13.24 -5.38
N GLY A 42 0.02 -12.02 -5.33
CA GLY A 42 -1.09 -11.67 -4.44
C GLY A 42 -0.71 -11.39 -2.98
N ARG A 43 0.59 -11.31 -2.66
CA ARG A 43 1.10 -10.88 -1.34
C ARG A 43 0.84 -9.40 -1.07
N LEU A 44 0.74 -8.60 -2.12
CA LEU A 44 0.46 -7.17 -2.09
C LEU A 44 -0.89 -6.86 -2.76
N SER A 45 -1.52 -5.78 -2.34
CA SER A 45 -2.79 -5.29 -2.87
C SER A 45 -2.89 -3.78 -2.74
N VAL A 46 -3.66 -3.14 -3.62
CA VAL A 46 -4.05 -1.73 -3.43
C VAL A 46 -5.04 -1.65 -2.27
N ALA A 47 -4.70 -0.86 -1.25
CA ALA A 47 -5.51 -0.63 -0.07
C ALA A 47 -6.39 0.62 -0.19
N ALA A 48 -5.91 1.66 -0.89
CA ALA A 48 -6.66 2.86 -1.17
C ALA A 48 -6.06 3.63 -2.37
N VAL A 49 -6.89 4.44 -3.04
CA VAL A 49 -6.46 5.44 -4.02
C VAL A 49 -6.88 6.80 -3.48
N ASN A 50 -5.91 7.56 -2.95
CA ASN A 50 -6.16 8.84 -2.30
C ASN A 50 -6.13 10.01 -3.29
N GLY A 51 -5.64 9.79 -4.51
CA GLY A 51 -5.65 10.77 -5.60
C GLY A 51 -4.96 10.26 -6.86
N PRO A 52 -4.87 11.08 -7.92
CA PRO A 52 -4.30 10.68 -9.21
C PRO A 52 -2.84 10.21 -9.14
N LEU A 53 -2.09 10.71 -8.15
CA LEU A 53 -0.68 10.38 -7.88
C LEU A 53 -0.49 9.88 -6.44
N SER A 54 -1.52 9.31 -5.81
CA SER A 54 -1.43 8.85 -4.43
C SER A 54 -2.19 7.55 -4.25
N THR A 55 -1.44 6.47 -4.10
CA THR A 55 -1.96 5.12 -3.91
C THR A 55 -1.38 4.54 -2.63
N VAL A 56 -2.21 3.86 -1.84
CA VAL A 56 -1.78 3.12 -0.66
C VAL A 56 -1.84 1.64 -0.98
N ILE A 57 -0.79 0.90 -0.63
CA ILE A 57 -0.73 -0.55 -0.74
C ILE A 57 -0.75 -1.20 0.64
N SER A 58 -1.18 -2.44 0.71
CA SER A 58 -1.09 -3.29 1.88
C SER A 58 -0.77 -4.74 1.49
N GLY A 59 -0.23 -5.51 2.43
CA GLY A 59 0.16 -6.88 2.16
C GLY A 59 1.06 -7.45 3.24
N ASP A 60 1.81 -8.49 2.90
CA ASP A 60 2.84 -9.05 3.77
C ASP A 60 3.91 -7.99 4.08
N ALA A 61 4.36 -7.89 5.33
CA ALA A 61 5.22 -6.79 5.78
C ALA A 61 6.56 -6.73 5.03
N ASP A 62 7.19 -7.87 4.78
CA ASP A 62 8.44 -7.99 4.02
C ASP A 62 8.26 -7.61 2.55
N ALA A 63 7.17 -8.05 1.92
CA ALA A 63 6.85 -7.66 0.54
C ALA A 63 6.59 -6.16 0.39
N VAL A 64 5.94 -5.54 1.38
CA VAL A 64 5.71 -4.09 1.38
C VAL A 64 7.04 -3.34 1.52
N ALA A 65 7.93 -3.79 2.42
CA ALA A 65 9.24 -3.19 2.60
C ALA A 65 10.11 -3.31 1.34
N GLU A 66 10.19 -4.50 0.74
CA GLU A 66 10.97 -4.76 -0.47
C GLU A 66 10.47 -3.93 -1.67
N LEU A 67 9.15 -3.79 -1.86
CA LEU A 67 8.62 -2.91 -2.91
C LEU A 67 8.95 -1.43 -2.64
N VAL A 68 8.88 -0.96 -1.40
CA VAL A 68 9.25 0.42 -1.04
C VAL A 68 10.73 0.67 -1.31
N GLU A 69 11.62 -0.25 -0.95
CA GLU A 69 13.05 -0.15 -1.23
C GLU A 69 13.33 -0.06 -2.73
N GLY A 70 12.72 -0.92 -3.55
CA GLY A 70 12.84 -0.87 -5.00
C GLY A 70 12.37 0.46 -5.60
N LEU A 71 11.22 0.96 -5.15
CA LEU A 71 10.69 2.26 -5.56
C LEU A 71 11.62 3.41 -5.19
N VAL A 72 12.17 3.39 -3.98
CA VAL A 72 13.14 4.42 -3.51
C VAL A 72 14.42 4.36 -4.34
N ALA A 73 14.92 3.18 -4.69
CA ALA A 73 16.07 3.02 -5.57
C ALA A 73 15.83 3.59 -6.98
N GLU A 74 14.58 3.55 -7.45
CA GLU A 74 14.14 4.18 -8.71
C GLU A 74 13.86 5.69 -8.58
N GLY A 75 14.04 6.29 -7.39
CA GLY A 75 13.80 7.71 -7.15
C GLY A 75 12.35 8.07 -6.79
N VAL A 76 11.47 7.08 -6.62
CA VAL A 76 10.09 7.27 -6.17
C VAL A 76 10.08 7.44 -4.64
N ARG A 77 9.46 8.51 -4.14
CA ARG A 77 9.38 8.81 -2.69
C ARG A 77 8.31 7.98 -1.96
N ALA A 78 8.31 6.66 -2.17
CA ALA A 78 7.45 5.73 -1.44
C ALA A 78 7.86 5.66 0.04
N ARG A 79 6.89 5.43 0.93
CA ARG A 79 7.12 5.39 2.38
C ARG A 79 6.25 4.33 3.05
N LEU A 80 6.83 3.60 3.99
CA LEU A 80 6.06 2.76 4.91
C LEU A 80 5.10 3.64 5.73
N ILE A 81 3.91 3.11 6.00
CA ILE A 81 2.94 3.68 6.93
C ILE A 81 3.08 2.88 8.21
N GLU A 82 3.53 3.52 9.27
CA GLU A 82 3.53 2.91 10.60
C GLU A 82 2.08 2.69 11.02
N VAL A 83 1.64 1.42 10.99
CA VAL A 83 0.34 1.03 11.51
C VAL A 83 0.56 0.60 12.95
N ASP A 84 0.55 1.58 13.86
CA ASP A 84 0.52 1.30 15.30
C ASP A 84 -0.83 0.62 15.61
N TYR A 85 -0.83 -0.72 15.68
CA TYR A 85 -1.93 -1.47 16.29
C TYR A 85 -1.73 -1.68 17.80
N ALA A 86 -0.75 -0.99 18.41
CA ALA A 86 -0.56 -0.93 19.86
C ALA A 86 -1.53 0.07 20.54
N SER A 87 -2.80 0.04 20.16
CA SER A 87 -3.87 0.70 20.92
C SER A 87 -5.09 -0.22 20.90
N HIS A 88 -5.43 -0.74 22.09
CA HIS A 88 -6.51 -1.68 22.42
C HIS A 88 -6.14 -3.17 22.41
N SER A 89 -5.11 -3.53 23.18
CA SER A 89 -5.26 -4.68 24.09
C SER A 89 -5.98 -4.18 25.35
N SER A 90 -7.29 -4.39 25.39
CA SER A 90 -8.11 -4.42 26.61
C SER A 90 -9.16 -5.50 26.46
#